data_AF-A0A498L2N5-F1
#
_entry.id   AF-A0A498L2N5-F1
#
_cell.length_a   1.000
_cell.length_b   1.000
_cell.length_c   1.000
_cell.angle_alpha   90.00
_cell.angle_beta   90.00
_cell.angle_gamma   90.00
#
_symmetry.space_group_name_H-M   'P 1'
#
loop_
_entity.id
_entity.type
_entity.pdbx_description
1 polymer ?
#
loop_
_entity_poly.entity_id
_entity_poly.type
_entity_poly.pdbx_seq_one_letter_code
_entity_poly.pdbx_strand_id
1 'polypeptide(L)'
;MSSLSGKSDKEIGQLLDEYGIKHGPIVDSTRKLYEKKLHEAMAKKPKSSSPDKTFYREEQEEVEYITYHQAQPQMTRFDGFGDV
;
A
#
# COMPACT_ATOMS: atom_id res chain seq x y z
N MET A 1 -0.23 28.22 -21.43
CA MET A 1 -0.14 26.75 -21.26
C MET A 1 -0.43 26.06 -22.59
N SER A 2 0.46 26.16 -23.59
CA SER A 2 0.12 25.71 -24.96
C SER A 2 1.26 25.10 -25.76
N SER A 3 2.32 24.56 -25.13
CA SER A 3 3.42 23.96 -25.90
C SER A 3 3.14 22.55 -26.42
N LEU A 4 2.05 21.89 -26.00
CA LEU A 4 1.75 20.51 -26.39
C LEU A 4 0.61 20.38 -27.41
N SER A 5 -0.39 21.28 -27.41
CA SER A 5 -1.54 21.14 -28.33
C SER A 5 -1.21 21.45 -29.80
N GLY A 6 -0.04 22.05 -30.06
CA GLY A 6 0.47 22.31 -31.41
C GLY A 6 1.30 21.15 -31.98
N LYS A 7 1.58 20.12 -31.19
CA LYS A 7 2.36 18.95 -31.61
C LYS A 7 1.46 17.95 -32.34
N SER A 8 2.04 17.28 -33.32
CA SER A 8 1.39 16.17 -34.01
C SER A 8 1.26 14.95 -33.10
N ASP A 9 0.35 14.03 -33.44
CA ASP A 9 0.16 12.79 -32.67
C ASP A 9 1.45 11.96 -32.59
N LYS A 10 2.26 11.96 -33.66
CA LYS A 10 3.56 11.27 -33.67
C LYS A 10 4.53 11.86 -32.66
N GLU A 11 4.61 13.19 -32.58
CA GLU A 11 5.47 13.88 -31.63
C GLU A 11 5.00 13.67 -30.19
N ILE A 12 3.68 13.66 -29.95
CA ILE A 12 3.12 13.31 -28.64
C ILE A 12 3.54 11.88 -28.26
N GLY A 13 3.47 10.92 -29.19
CA GLY A 13 3.90 9.54 -28.95
C GLY A 13 5.38 9.42 -28.60
N GLN A 14 6.26 10.07 -29.38
CA GLN A 14 7.69 10.09 -29.11
C GLN A 14 8.03 10.67 -27.74
N LEU A 15 7.36 11.77 -27.35
CA LEU A 15 7.54 12.35 -26.02
C LEU A 15 7.06 11.38 -24.94
N LEU A 16 5.91 10.74 -25.11
CA LEU A 16 5.44 9.75 -24.13
C LEU A 16 6.47 8.62 -23.95
N ASP A 17 7.10 8.14 -25.01
CA ASP A 17 8.17 7.15 -24.93
C ASP A 17 9.43 7.68 -24.22
N GLU A 18 9.85 8.91 -24.51
CA GLU A 18 10.99 9.57 -23.87
C GLU A 18 10.78 9.73 -22.35
N TYR A 19 9.57 10.09 -21.95
CA TYR A 19 9.17 10.16 -20.54
C TYR A 19 8.84 8.78 -19.93
N GLY A 20 8.95 7.68 -20.68
CA GLY A 20 8.67 6.32 -20.21
C GLY A 20 7.18 6.01 -19.96
N ILE A 21 6.28 6.81 -20.52
CA ILE A 21 4.83 6.69 -20.37
C ILE A 21 4.28 5.73 -21.42
N LYS A 22 3.86 4.54 -20.97
CA LYS A 22 3.16 3.58 -21.82
C LYS A 22 1.87 4.18 -22.37
N HIS A 23 1.71 4.11 -23.68
CA HIS A 23 0.57 4.68 -24.38
C HIS A 23 0.07 3.74 -25.48
N GLY A 24 -1.23 3.82 -25.73
CA GLY A 24 -1.89 3.17 -26.86
C GLY A 24 -2.00 4.12 -28.06
N PRO A 25 -2.89 3.85 -29.03
CA PRO A 25 -3.08 4.74 -30.17
C PRO A 25 -3.49 6.15 -29.71
N ILE A 26 -2.88 7.14 -30.34
CA ILE A 26 -3.20 8.55 -30.09
C ILE A 26 -4.29 8.94 -31.09
N VAL A 27 -5.44 9.27 -30.53
CA VAL A 27 -6.64 9.70 -31.25
C VAL A 27 -7.22 10.91 -30.52
N ASP A 28 -8.09 11.68 -31.17
CA ASP A 28 -8.58 12.96 -30.61
C ASP A 28 -9.17 12.84 -29.20
N SER A 29 -9.85 11.72 -28.90
CA SER A 29 -10.43 11.44 -27.59
C SER A 29 -9.38 11.23 -26.49
N THR A 30 -8.22 10.67 -26.85
CA THR A 30 -7.12 10.35 -25.91
C THR A 30 -6.00 11.38 -25.93
N ARG A 31 -5.90 12.23 -26.97
CA ARG A 31 -4.86 13.25 -27.12
C ARG A 31 -4.77 14.16 -25.89
N LYS A 32 -5.91 14.71 -25.44
CA LYS A 32 -5.96 15.61 -24.27
C LYS A 32 -5.50 14.93 -22.96
N LEU A 33 -5.75 13.63 -22.83
CA LEU A 33 -5.28 12.84 -21.68
C LEU A 33 -3.74 12.74 -21.70
N TYR A 34 -3.16 12.46 -22.86
CA TYR A 34 -1.72 12.35 -23.02
C TYR A 34 -0.99 13.69 -22.84
N GLU A 35 -1.53 14.78 -23.38
CA GLU A 35 -1.00 16.12 -23.14
C GLU A 35 -0.94 16.45 -21.64
N LYS A 36 -1.99 16.10 -20.89
CA LYS A 36 -2.03 16.29 -19.43
C LYS A 36 -0.96 15.45 -18.72
N LYS A 37 -0.78 14.19 -19.12
CA LYS A 37 0.26 13.30 -18.57
C LYS A 37 1.67 13.83 -18.83
N LEU A 38 1.95 14.29 -20.05
CA LEU A 38 3.23 14.89 -20.41
C LEU A 38 3.49 16.17 -19.62
N HIS A 39 2.47 17.03 -19.48
CA HIS A 39 2.58 18.23 -18.65
C HIS A 39 2.90 17.89 -17.20
N GLU A 40 2.26 16.85 -16.64
CA GLU A 40 2.55 16.38 -15.28
C GLU A 40 3.95 15.79 -15.15
N ALA A 41 4.41 14.99 -16.11
CA ALA A 41 5.76 14.42 -16.13
C ALA A 41 6.85 15.48 -16.31
N MET A 42 6.59 16.53 -17.08
CA MET A 42 7.48 17.68 -17.24
C MET A 42 7.52 18.56 -15.98
N ALA A 43 6.36 18.75 -15.32
CA ALA A 43 6.26 19.56 -14.11
C ALA A 43 6.83 18.82 -12.88
N LYS A 44 6.62 17.51 -12.78
CA LYS A 44 7.32 16.65 -11.83
C LYS A 44 8.74 16.41 -12.34
N LYS A 45 9.66 17.32 -11.99
CA LYS A 45 11.11 17.03 -12.02
C LYS A 45 11.36 15.61 -11.50
N PRO A 46 12.29 14.84 -12.05
CA PRO A 46 12.56 13.46 -11.63
C PRO A 46 13.02 13.46 -10.18
N LYS A 47 12.06 13.41 -9.25
CA LYS A 47 12.32 12.87 -7.93
C LYS A 47 12.51 11.40 -8.20
N SER A 48 13.79 11.02 -8.28
CA SER A 48 14.26 9.66 -8.05
C SER A 48 13.24 8.95 -7.20
N SER A 49 12.68 7.86 -7.71
CA SER A 49 11.89 6.94 -6.91
C SER A 49 12.76 6.57 -5.70
N SER A 50 12.61 7.30 -4.60
CA SER A 50 13.09 6.84 -3.32
C SER A 50 12.21 5.65 -3.03
N PRO A 51 12.78 4.44 -2.86
CA PRO A 51 11.96 3.33 -2.45
C PRO A 51 11.42 3.72 -1.08
N ASP A 52 10.10 3.92 -1.00
CA ASP A 52 9.36 4.14 0.23
C ASP A 52 9.44 2.83 1.03
N LYS A 53 10.61 2.58 1.63
CA LYS A 53 10.83 1.46 2.52
C LYS A 53 10.27 1.88 3.86
N THR A 54 8.98 1.64 4.05
CA THR A 54 8.36 1.57 5.37
C THR A 54 9.05 0.44 6.14
N PHE A 55 10.08 0.78 6.91
CA PHE A 55 10.78 -0.14 7.77
C PHE A 55 9.83 -0.50 8.93
N TYR A 56 9.38 -1.75 8.97
CA TYR A 56 8.74 -2.31 10.16
C TYR A 56 9.78 -2.28 11.28
N ARG A 57 9.51 -1.51 12.35
CA ARG A 57 10.25 -1.59 13.60
C ARG A 57 9.50 -2.58 14.47
N GLU A 58 10.02 -3.80 14.62
CA GLU A 58 9.56 -4.69 15.69
C GLU A 58 9.99 -4.05 17.02
N GLU A 59 9.03 -3.52 17.74
CA GLU A 59 9.19 -3.20 19.16
C GLU A 59 9.04 -4.53 19.88
N GLN A 60 10.12 -5.02 20.51
CA GLN A 60 10.09 -6.25 21.30
C GLN A 60 9.27 -6.00 22.57
N GLU A 61 7.95 -6.18 22.51
CA GLU A 61 7.13 -6.21 23.70
C GLU A 61 7.30 -7.60 24.35
N GLU A 62 8.09 -7.66 25.43
CA GLU A 62 8.23 -8.87 26.25
C GLU A 62 6.89 -9.16 26.95
N VAL A 63 6.05 -9.99 26.33
CA VAL A 63 4.81 -10.48 26.95
C VAL A 63 5.13 -11.57 27.98
N GLU A 64 5.09 -11.22 29.26
CA GLU A 64 5.20 -12.17 30.38
C GLU A 64 3.90 -12.98 30.50
N TYR A 65 3.94 -14.24 30.06
CA TYR A 65 2.80 -15.15 30.16
C TYR A 65 2.63 -15.67 31.60
N ILE A 66 1.62 -15.15 32.32
CA ILE A 66 1.25 -15.67 33.64
C ILE A 66 0.45 -16.97 33.43
N THR A 67 1.00 -18.10 33.90
CA THR A 67 0.29 -19.38 33.92
C THR A 67 -0.41 -19.55 35.26
N TYR A 68 -1.75 -19.48 35.27
CA TYR A 68 -2.54 -19.75 36.47
C TYR A 68 -2.73 -21.26 36.65
N HIS A 69 -1.99 -21.84 37.59
CA HIS A 69 -2.26 -23.19 38.07
C HIS A 69 -3.40 -23.12 39.10
N GLN A 70 -4.60 -23.53 38.71
CA GLN A 70 -5.73 -23.66 39.62
C GLN A 70 -5.46 -24.83 40.58
N ALA A 71 -5.09 -24.50 41.83
CA ALA A 71 -5.02 -25.49 42.90
C ALA A 71 -6.41 -26.13 43.07
N GLN A 72 -6.52 -27.42 42.77
CA GLN A 72 -7.73 -28.20 43.01
C GLN A 72 -8.06 -28.11 44.50
N PRO A 73 -9.25 -27.62 44.90
CA PRO A 73 -9.64 -27.63 46.30
C PRO A 73 -9.74 -29.08 46.77
N GLN A 74 -8.93 -29.42 47.77
CA GLN A 74 -9.08 -30.62 48.59
C GLN A 74 -10.54 -30.79 49.00
N MET A 75 -11.23 -31.80 48.44
CA MET A 75 -12.53 -32.22 48.96
C MET A 75 -12.32 -32.83 50.35
N THR A 76 -12.42 -31.97 51.36
CA THR A 76 -12.55 -32.35 52.76
C THR A 76 -13.94 -32.94 52.98
N ARG A 77 -13.97 -34.15 53.54
CA ARG A 77 -15.13 -34.99 53.91
C ARG A 77 -16.19 -34.25 54.74
N PHE A 78 -17.46 -34.61 54.58
CA PHE A 78 -18.44 -34.60 55.68
C PHE A 78 -19.53 -35.66 55.49
N ASP A 79 -19.81 -36.39 56.57
CA ASP A 79 -20.68 -37.55 56.73
C ASP A 79 -22.20 -37.25 56.62
N GLY A 80 -23.01 -38.28 56.31
CA GLY A 80 -24.47 -38.21 56.43
C GLY A 80 -25.21 -39.50 56.00
N PHE A 81 -25.71 -40.23 56.99
CA PHE A 81 -26.46 -41.49 56.95
C PHE A 81 -27.88 -41.39 56.34
N GLY A 82 -28.43 -42.50 55.82
CA GLY A 82 -29.89 -42.65 55.65
C GLY A 82 -30.36 -43.85 54.78
N ASP A 83 -30.90 -44.89 55.43
CA ASP A 83 -31.65 -46.07 54.95
C ASP A 83 -32.71 -45.85 53.84
N VAL A 84 -32.90 -46.87 52.97
CA VAL A 84 -34.17 -47.63 52.72
C VAL A 84 -33.82 -49.04 52.24
#